data_AF-A0A7S4HUQ5-F1
#
_entry.id   AF-A0A7S4HUQ5-F1
#
_cell.length_a   1.000
_cell.length_b   1.000
_cell.length_c   1.000
_cell.angle_alpha   90.00
_cell.angle_beta   90.00
_cell.angle_gamma   90.00
#
_symmetry.space_group_name_H-M   'P 1'
#
loop_
_entity.id
_entity.type
_entity.pdbx_description
1 polymer ?
#
loop_
_entity_poly.entity_id
_entity_poly.type
_entity_poly.pdbx_seq_one_letter_code
_entity_poly.pdbx_strand_id
1 'polypeptide(L)'
;IYPNSGGGSQGGTVVTAPGSGFMDEMELSCSFGGVLVPATYMNPGQLSCVSPPHPFGDVNFELIGSRFVEGGAYVSNQVHFLFYKEPAVIVIHPHHGKVQ
;
A
#
# COMPACT_ATOMS: atom_id res chain seq x y z
N ILE A 1 -4.92 -6.36 -5.17
CA ILE A 1 -3.84 -5.37 -4.92
C ILE A 1 -2.51 -5.94 -5.36
N TYR A 2 -1.58 -5.10 -5.81
CA TYR A 2 -0.24 -5.54 -6.17
C TYR A 2 0.80 -4.45 -5.86
N PRO A 3 1.91 -4.78 -5.18
CA PRO A 3 2.16 -6.06 -4.49
C PRO A 3 1.18 -6.26 -3.32
N ASN A 4 0.99 -7.52 -2.90
CA ASN A 4 0.20 -7.87 -1.71
C ASN A 4 1.07 -8.06 -0.47
N SER A 5 2.30 -7.56 -0.50
CA SER A 5 3.24 -7.64 0.60
C SER A 5 4.22 -6.47 0.58
N GLY A 6 4.74 -6.09 1.74
CA GLY A 6 5.62 -4.93 1.90
C GLY A 6 6.44 -4.97 3.20
N GLY A 7 7.44 -4.09 3.27
CA GLY A 7 8.26 -3.92 4.47
C GLY A 7 7.42 -3.34 5.61
N GLY A 8 7.37 -4.05 6.75
CA GLY A 8 6.62 -3.61 7.93
C GLY A 8 7.26 -2.43 8.65
N SER A 9 8.53 -2.54 9.01
CA SER A 9 9.17 -1.58 9.93
C SER A 9 9.31 -0.16 9.39
N GLN A 10 9.62 0.03 8.10
CA GLN A 10 9.68 1.37 7.50
C GLN A 10 8.41 1.73 6.73
N GLY A 11 7.55 0.75 6.41
CA GLY A 11 6.46 0.95 5.47
C GLY A 11 6.99 1.30 4.07
N GLY A 12 6.32 2.21 3.37
CA GLY A 12 6.82 2.78 2.12
C GLY A 12 6.57 1.91 0.87
N THR A 13 5.86 0.79 1.00
CA THR A 13 5.52 -0.05 -0.15
C THR A 13 4.41 0.61 -0.95
N VAL A 14 4.68 0.93 -2.22
CA VAL A 14 3.68 1.45 -3.15
C VAL A 14 2.79 0.31 -3.61
N VAL A 15 1.52 0.34 -3.21
CA VAL A 15 0.50 -0.67 -3.51
C VAL A 15 -0.49 -0.11 -4.52
N THR A 16 -0.62 -0.80 -5.65
CA THR A 16 -1.65 -0.50 -6.65
C THR A 16 -2.92 -1.29 -6.34
N ALA A 17 -4.01 -0.57 -6.14
CA ALA A 17 -5.34 -1.13 -5.92
C ALA A 17 -6.18 -1.03 -7.21
N PRO A 18 -6.45 -2.15 -7.90
CA PRO A 18 -7.34 -2.17 -9.05
C PRO A 18 -8.81 -2.06 -8.62
N GLY A 19 -9.63 -1.42 -9.45
CA GLY A 19 -11.06 -1.27 -9.25
C GLY A 19 -11.73 -0.70 -10.50
N SER A 20 -12.86 -0.03 -10.32
CA SER A 20 -13.59 0.62 -11.41
C SER A 20 -14.42 1.80 -10.88
N GLY A 21 -14.62 2.80 -11.74
CA GLY A 21 -15.45 3.97 -11.42
C GLY A 21 -14.78 4.98 -10.49
N PHE A 22 -13.45 4.92 -10.33
CA PHE A 22 -12.73 5.94 -9.58
C PHE A 22 -12.75 7.27 -10.33
N MET A 23 -12.86 8.37 -9.58
CA MET A 23 -12.79 9.74 -10.09
C MET A 23 -11.79 10.52 -9.24
N ASP A 24 -11.14 11.51 -9.84
CA ASP A 24 -10.10 12.31 -9.18
C ASP A 24 -10.67 13.15 -8.02
N GLU A 25 -11.96 13.50 -8.09
CA GLU A 25 -12.66 14.25 -7.06
C GLU A 25 -13.10 13.40 -5.84
N MET A 26 -12.80 12.09 -5.82
CA MET A 26 -13.11 11.22 -4.70
C MET A 26 -12.00 11.27 -3.63
N GLU A 27 -12.38 11.50 -2.38
CA GLU A 27 -11.47 11.31 -1.25
C GLU A 27 -11.45 9.84 -0.86
N LEU A 28 -10.43 9.12 -1.35
CA LEU A 28 -10.22 7.70 -1.09
C LEU A 28 -8.98 7.50 -0.20
N SER A 29 -9.04 6.48 0.64
CA SER A 29 -7.99 6.06 1.56
C SER A 29 -7.84 4.55 1.52
N CYS A 30 -6.60 4.07 1.61
CA CYS A 30 -6.32 2.67 1.84
C CYS A 30 -6.23 2.40 3.34
N SER A 31 -6.93 1.38 3.81
CA SER A 31 -6.84 0.88 5.18
C SER A 31 -5.92 -0.34 5.21
N PHE A 32 -4.87 -0.30 6.04
CA PHE A 32 -3.98 -1.42 6.31
C PHE A 32 -4.15 -1.85 7.77
N GLY A 33 -4.92 -2.91 8.03
CA GLY A 33 -5.23 -3.37 9.38
C GLY A 33 -5.95 -2.33 10.23
N GLY A 34 -6.69 -1.40 9.61
CA GLY A 34 -7.33 -0.26 10.26
C GLY A 34 -6.52 1.05 10.24
N VAL A 35 -5.27 1.03 9.78
CA VAL A 35 -4.45 2.24 9.59
C VAL A 35 -4.75 2.87 8.23
N LEU A 36 -5.30 4.08 8.23
CA LEU A 36 -5.67 4.80 7.02
C LEU A 36 -4.48 5.56 6.43
N VAL A 37 -4.27 5.42 5.13
CA VAL A 37 -3.33 6.22 4.33
C VAL A 37 -4.05 6.81 3.12
N PRO A 38 -3.71 8.02 2.67
CA PRO A 38 -4.34 8.63 1.50
C PRO A 38 -4.08 7.78 0.25
N ALA A 39 -5.12 7.62 -0.57
CA ALA A 39 -4.99 7.01 -1.89
C ALA A 39 -4.78 8.08 -2.96
N THR A 40 -3.82 7.85 -3.84
CA THR A 40 -3.55 8.67 -5.01
C THR A 40 -4.32 8.11 -6.19
N TYR A 41 -5.19 8.93 -6.80
CA TYR A 41 -5.86 8.58 -8.03
C TYR A 41 -4.86 8.44 -9.18
N MET A 42 -4.93 7.33 -9.92
CA MET A 42 -4.11 7.12 -11.13
C MET A 42 -4.98 7.13 -12.39
N ASN A 43 -6.07 6.38 -12.39
CA ASN A 43 -7.04 6.31 -13.49
C ASN A 43 -8.36 5.72 -12.98
N PRO A 44 -9.43 5.71 -13.79
CA PRO A 44 -10.74 5.23 -13.34
C PRO A 44 -10.79 3.76 -12.89
N GLY A 45 -9.73 2.98 -13.15
CA GLY A 45 -9.61 1.58 -12.75
C GLY A 45 -8.50 1.30 -11.73
N GLN A 46 -7.74 2.30 -11.28
CA GLN A 46 -6.59 2.08 -10.38
C GLN A 46 -6.33 3.26 -9.45
N LEU A 47 -5.96 2.92 -8.22
CA LEU A 47 -5.42 3.83 -7.21
C LEU A 47 -4.05 3.33 -6.76
N SER A 48 -3.26 4.25 -6.22
CA SER A 48 -1.96 3.95 -5.60
C SER A 48 -1.95 4.39 -4.15
N CYS A 49 -1.40 3.58 -3.26
CA CYS A 49 -1.28 3.88 -1.83
C CYS A 49 0.12 3.53 -1.33
N VAL A 50 0.61 4.26 -0.35
CA VAL A 50 1.90 3.96 0.29
C VAL A 50 1.62 3.31 1.65
N SER A 51 2.10 2.08 1.85
CA SER A 51 1.88 1.35 3.10
C SER A 51 2.49 2.11 4.29
N PRO A 52 1.78 2.21 5.42
CA PRO A 52 2.34 2.82 6.63
C PRO A 52 3.39 1.89 7.27
N PRO A 53 4.23 2.40 8.19
CA PRO A 53 4.96 1.55 9.11
C PRO A 53 3.99 0.71 9.95
N HIS A 54 4.20 -0.60 9.98
CA HIS A 54 3.33 -1.56 10.66
C HIS A 54 4.12 -2.76 11.19
N PRO A 55 3.75 -3.34 12.35
CA PRO A 55 4.31 -4.61 12.79
C PRO A 55 4.21 -5.70 11.72
N PHE A 56 5.15 -6.65 11.73
CA PHE A 56 5.09 -7.80 10.83
C PHE A 56 3.82 -8.62 11.12
N GLY A 57 3.19 -9.13 10.06
CA GLY A 57 1.93 -9.86 10.16
C GLY A 57 1.05 -9.71 8.93
N ASP A 58 0.05 -10.57 8.84
CA ASP A 58 -1.03 -10.49 7.85
C ASP A 58 -2.11 -9.53 8.36
N VAL A 59 -2.49 -8.56 7.54
CA VAL A 59 -3.55 -7.60 7.86
C VAL A 59 -4.58 -7.51 6.74
N ASN A 60 -5.78 -7.11 7.11
CA ASN A 60 -6.82 -6.77 6.14
C ASN A 60 -6.47 -5.46 5.43
N PHE A 61 -6.66 -5.44 4.12
CA PHE A 61 -6.59 -4.29 3.25
C PHE A 61 -7.97 -4.02 2.65
N GLU A 62 -8.39 -2.77 2.70
CA GLU A 62 -9.64 -2.30 2.09
C GLU A 62 -9.51 -0.84 1.66
N LEU A 63 -10.27 -0.44 0.64
CA LEU A 63 -10.43 0.94 0.24
C LEU A 63 -11.64 1.52 0.95
N ILE A 64 -11.46 2.70 1.54
CA ILE A 64 -12.50 3.46 2.21
C ILE A 64 -12.51 4.84 1.60
N GLY A 65 -13.67 5.41 1.36
CA GLY A 65 -13.74 6.81 0.97
C GLY A 65 -15.14 7.36 0.92
N SER A 66 -15.25 8.63 0.55
CA SER A 66 -16.53 9.30 0.42
C SER A 66 -16.61 10.10 -0.88
N ARG A 67 -17.78 10.06 -1.51
CA ARG A 67 -18.07 10.90 -2.68
C ARG A 67 -18.70 12.21 -2.22
N PHE A 68 -18.00 13.33 -2.42
CA PHE A 68 -18.48 14.68 -2.05
C PHE A 68 -19.85 15.03 -2.61
N VAL A 69 -20.18 14.54 -3.81
CA VAL A 69 -21.39 14.96 -4.54
C VAL A 69 -22.67 14.29 -4.01
N GLU A 70 -22.58 13.15 -3.33
CA GLU A 70 -23.76 12.38 -2.88
C GLU A 70 -23.71 11.92 -1.42
N GLY A 71 -22.68 12.29 -0.65
CA GLY A 71 -22.56 11.89 0.77
C GLY A 71 -22.45 10.38 0.99
N GLY A 72 -22.16 9.61 -0.06
CA GLY A 72 -22.02 8.16 0.01
C GLY A 72 -20.65 7.75 0.53
N ALA A 73 -20.62 6.84 1.49
CA ALA A 73 -19.40 6.14 1.90
C ALA A 73 -19.19 4.92 1.01
N TYR A 74 -17.98 4.75 0.50
CA TYR A 74 -17.51 3.59 -0.24
C TYR A 74 -16.62 2.75 0.66
N VAL A 75 -16.87 1.44 0.70
CA VAL A 75 -16.01 0.45 1.36
C VAL A 75 -15.85 -0.71 0.39
N SER A 76 -14.61 -1.06 0.03
CA SER A 76 -14.35 -2.19 -0.86
C SER A 76 -14.43 -3.52 -0.11
N ASN A 77 -14.33 -4.62 -0.86
CA ASN A 77 -14.05 -5.93 -0.28
C ASN A 77 -12.68 -5.94 0.42
N GLN A 78 -12.57 -6.76 1.46
CA GLN A 78 -11.32 -6.99 2.18
C GLN A 78 -10.45 -8.00 1.42
N VAL A 79 -9.17 -7.69 1.34
CA VAL A 79 -8.11 -8.58 0.84
C VAL A 79 -6.93 -8.57 1.82
N HIS A 80 -5.99 -9.49 1.69
CA HIS A 80 -4.87 -9.60 2.62
C HIS A 80 -3.63 -8.85 2.13
N PHE A 81 -2.94 -8.18 3.05
CA PHE A 81 -1.62 -7.58 2.83
C PHE A 81 -0.64 -8.09 3.89
N LEU A 82 0.51 -8.61 3.46
CA LEU A 82 1.52 -9.18 4.35
C LEU A 82 2.66 -8.18 4.62
N PHE A 83 2.81 -7.79 5.88
CA PHE A 83 3.98 -7.05 6.34
C PHE A 83 5.10 -8.03 6.71
N TYR A 84 6.20 -8.01 5.95
CA TYR A 84 7.39 -8.81 6.24
C TYR A 84 8.45 -7.99 6.98
N LYS A 85 9.32 -8.69 7.71
CA LYS A 85 10.50 -8.09 8.33
C LYS A 85 11.49 -7.68 7.25
N GLU A 86 11.93 -6.43 7.28
CA GLU A 86 12.88 -5.94 6.28
C GLU A 86 14.20 -6.73 6.31
N PRO A 87 14.80 -6.96 5.14
CA PRO A 87 16.13 -7.54 5.07
C PRO A 87 17.15 -6.54 5.63
N ALA A 88 17.85 -6.92 6.69
CA ALA A 88 19.05 -6.19 7.10
C ALA A 88 20.19 -6.58 6.15
N VAL A 89 20.85 -5.61 5.51
CA VAL A 89 22.08 -5.87 4.77
C VAL A 89 23.21 -6.03 5.78
N ILE A 90 23.61 -7.27 6.05
CA ILE A 90 24.60 -7.56 7.11
C ILE A 90 26.03 -7.53 6.55
N VAL A 91 26.29 -8.08 5.35
CA VAL A 91 27.62 -8.01 4.72
C VAL A 91 27.53 -8.08 3.20
N ILE A 92 28.27 -7.20 2.52
CA ILE A 92 28.59 -7.33 1.09
C ILE A 92 29.94 -8.05 0.95
N HIS A 93 29.97 -9.17 0.21
CA HIS A 93 31.20 -9.91 -0.11
C HIS A 93 31.39 -9.96 -1.63
N PRO A 94 32.64 -9.86 -2.16
CA PRO A 94 33.90 -9.70 -1.44
C PRO A 94 34.25 -8.22 -1.18
N HIS A 95 35.05 -8.00 -0.13
CA HIS A 95 35.54 -6.70 0.31
C HIS A 95 36.63 -6.08 -0.58
N HIS A 96 37.14 -6.83 -1.58
CA HIS A 96 38.18 -6.37 -2.51
C HIS A 96 37.75 -6.57 -3.97
N GLY A 97 37.78 -5.50 -4.75
CA GLY A 97 37.77 -5.55 -6.22
C GLY A 97 39.19 -5.71 -6.77
N LYS A 98 39.34 -6.33 -7.94
CA LYS A 98 40.65 -6.38 -8.62
C LYS A 98 41.03 -4.97 -9.09
N VAL A 99 42.15 -4.45 -8.60
CA VAL A 99 42.87 -3.34 -9.23
C VAL A 99 43.77 -3.91 -10.33
N GLN A 100 43.69 -3.32 -11.51
CA GLN A 100 44.46 -3.68 -12.71
C GLN A 100 45.68 -2.77 -12.86
#